data_AF-A0AAI9Y6A6-F1
#
_entry.id   AF-A0AAI9Y6A6-F1
#
_cell.length_a   1.000
_cell.length_b   1.000
_cell.length_c   1.000
_cell.angle_alpha   90.00
_cell.angle_beta   90.00
_cell.angle_gamma   90.00
#
_symmetry.space_group_name_H-M   'P 1'
#
loop_
_entity.id
_entity.type
_entity.pdbx_description
1 polymer ?
#
loop_
_entity_poly.entity_id
_entity_poly.type
_entity_poly.pdbx_seq_one_letter_code
_entity_poly.pdbx_strand_id
1 'polypeptide(L)'
;MVLLFDSDPNPDNFYSRLIRGQRFAVIPTFPLESGEELFDCPIAYKTWGKLNEQSDNALVICHALTGSSDVSDWWSPLIGPGKAFDPRHFFIFCGNVLGSPYGSASPLTINPGTGQRYASEFPQTTVRDDVRAHKMVLDALGVKSVAAVIGGSMGGMTTLEWPLCTPSGFVQNIVPIATAAQRLYPNKQIKYKVHI
;
A
#
# COMPACT_ATOMS: atom_id res chain seq x y z
N MET A 1 16.45 -7.48 2.82
CA MET A 1 16.03 -6.63 3.96
C MET A 1 15.49 -5.34 3.38
N VAL A 2 14.32 -4.87 3.84
CA VAL A 2 13.73 -3.59 3.38
C VAL A 2 14.49 -2.43 4.00
N LEU A 3 14.79 -1.41 3.21
CA LEU A 3 15.50 -0.21 3.64
C LEU A 3 14.51 0.95 3.77
N LEU A 4 14.50 1.66 4.90
CA LEU A 4 13.60 2.77 5.16
C LEU A 4 14.31 4.12 4.97
N PHE A 5 13.64 5.06 4.33
CA PHE A 5 14.15 6.37 3.97
C PHE A 5 13.12 7.44 4.30
N ASP A 6 13.61 8.60 4.77
CA ASP A 6 12.77 9.78 4.98
C ASP A 6 12.71 10.71 3.75
N SER A 7 13.41 10.35 2.67
CA SER A 7 13.46 11.10 1.41
C SER A 7 13.33 10.19 0.19
N ASP A 8 12.86 10.76 -0.92
CA ASP A 8 12.60 10.02 -2.17
C ASP A 8 13.90 9.48 -2.78
N PRO A 9 14.00 8.16 -3.06
CA PRO A 9 15.13 7.59 -3.79
C PRO A 9 15.17 8.00 -5.27
N ASN A 10 14.08 8.55 -5.83
CA ASN A 10 14.01 9.08 -7.19
C ASN A 10 13.62 10.58 -7.16
N PRO A 11 14.57 11.47 -6.83
CA PRO A 11 14.28 12.89 -6.62
C PRO A 11 13.70 13.58 -7.86
N ASP A 12 13.92 13.05 -9.07
CA ASP A 12 13.49 13.66 -10.34
C ASP A 12 12.01 13.40 -10.68
N ASN A 13 11.29 12.61 -9.87
CA ASN A 13 9.87 12.41 -10.04
C ASN A 13 9.06 13.63 -9.52
N PHE A 14 8.61 14.47 -10.44
CA PHE A 14 7.76 15.64 -10.13
C PHE A 14 6.50 15.30 -9.32
N TYR A 15 5.80 14.21 -9.66
CA TYR A 15 4.53 13.85 -9.02
C TYR A 15 4.72 13.40 -7.57
N SER A 16 5.84 12.73 -7.29
CA SER A 16 6.20 12.35 -5.92
C SER A 16 6.30 13.58 -5.00
N ARG A 17 6.83 14.70 -5.50
CA ARG A 17 6.97 15.94 -4.73
C ARG A 17 5.64 16.62 -4.40
N LEU A 18 4.55 16.26 -5.09
CA LEU A 18 3.21 16.78 -4.78
C LEU A 18 2.71 16.23 -3.44
N ILE A 19 3.16 15.03 -3.05
CA ILE A 19 2.76 14.38 -1.81
C ILE A 19 3.75 14.73 -0.71
N ARG A 20 3.39 15.71 0.13
CA ARG A 20 4.30 16.22 1.16
C ARG A 20 4.41 15.26 2.34
N GLY A 21 5.64 15.09 2.84
CA GLY A 21 5.91 14.31 4.05
C GLY A 21 5.69 12.80 3.89
N GLN A 22 5.72 12.29 2.66
CA GLN A 22 5.79 10.84 2.44
C GLN A 22 7.19 10.31 2.72
N ARG A 23 7.22 9.07 3.21
CA ARG A 23 8.42 8.29 3.49
C ARG A 23 8.52 7.18 2.46
N PHE A 24 9.70 6.59 2.35
CA PHE A 24 9.99 5.60 1.31
C PHE A 24 10.59 4.35 1.92
N ALA A 25 10.18 3.21 1.42
CA ALA A 25 10.81 1.93 1.68
C ALA A 25 11.34 1.39 0.36
N VAL A 26 12.58 0.94 0.31
CA VAL A 26 13.14 0.26 -0.87
C VAL A 26 13.22 -1.23 -0.58
N ILE A 27 12.57 -2.00 -1.44
CA ILE A 27 12.64 -3.45 -1.46
C ILE A 27 13.71 -3.83 -2.50
N PRO A 28 14.88 -4.39 -2.09
CA PRO A 28 16.00 -4.61 -3.02
C PRO A 28 15.65 -5.52 -4.21
N THR A 29 14.82 -6.53 -3.98
CA THR A 29 14.31 -7.42 -5.01
C THR A 29 12.87 -7.77 -4.68
N PHE A 30 11.96 -7.51 -5.62
CA PHE A 30 10.54 -7.71 -5.44
C PHE A 30 9.96 -8.51 -6.62
N PRO A 31 9.68 -9.82 -6.43
CA PRO A 31 9.09 -10.65 -7.47
C PRO A 31 7.59 -10.37 -7.62
N LEU A 32 7.12 -10.23 -8.85
CA LEU A 32 5.73 -9.93 -9.20
C LEU A 32 4.94 -11.21 -9.52
N GLU A 33 3.60 -11.15 -9.43
CA GLU A 33 2.73 -12.25 -9.90
C GLU A 33 2.89 -12.53 -11.41
N SER A 34 3.39 -11.56 -12.19
CA SER A 34 3.71 -11.77 -13.62
C SER A 34 4.89 -12.72 -13.86
N GLY A 35 5.70 -12.99 -12.83
CA GLY A 35 6.96 -13.72 -12.93
C GLY A 35 8.19 -12.82 -13.19
N GLU A 36 7.98 -11.52 -13.38
CA GLU A 36 9.07 -10.54 -13.48
C GLU A 36 9.55 -10.09 -12.09
N GLU A 37 10.72 -9.46 -12.03
CA GLU A 37 11.29 -8.94 -10.79
C GLU A 37 11.62 -7.44 -10.91
N LEU A 38 11.25 -6.68 -9.88
CA LEU A 38 11.67 -5.29 -9.72
C LEU A 38 12.88 -5.22 -8.77
N PHE A 39 13.92 -4.53 -9.21
CA PHE A 39 15.11 -4.24 -8.40
C PHE A 39 15.04 -2.83 -7.82
N ASP A 40 15.53 -2.68 -6.57
CA ASP A 40 15.47 -1.45 -5.79
C ASP A 40 14.08 -0.80 -5.84
N CYS A 41 13.04 -1.61 -5.65
CA CYS A 41 11.64 -1.24 -5.80
C CYS A 41 11.22 -0.24 -4.69
N PRO A 42 10.99 1.06 -5.01
CA PRO A 42 10.55 2.02 -4.02
C PRO A 42 9.06 1.87 -3.73
N ILE A 43 8.68 1.99 -2.47
CA ILE A 43 7.31 2.05 -1.99
C ILE A 43 7.16 3.33 -1.19
N ALA A 44 6.41 4.29 -1.72
CA ALA A 44 6.08 5.51 -1.01
C ALA A 44 4.92 5.28 -0.05
N TYR A 45 5.00 5.78 1.17
CA TYR A 45 3.95 5.60 2.17
C TYR A 45 3.88 6.77 3.14
N LYS A 46 2.73 6.91 3.82
CA LYS A 46 2.55 7.83 4.94
C LYS A 46 1.98 7.09 6.14
N THR A 47 2.32 7.62 7.31
CA THR A 47 1.86 7.09 8.59
C THR A 47 1.36 8.19 9.50
N TRP A 48 0.35 7.89 10.31
CA TRP A 48 -0.14 8.75 11.38
C TRP A 48 -0.28 7.96 12.67
N GLY A 49 -0.06 8.63 13.81
CA GLY A 49 -0.09 7.96 15.10
C GLY A 49 1.16 7.11 15.37
N LYS A 50 1.04 6.17 16.31
CA LYS A 50 2.14 5.32 16.77
C LYS A 50 1.65 3.90 17.03
N LEU A 51 2.54 2.93 16.83
CA LEU A 51 2.29 1.57 17.28
C LEU A 51 2.19 1.53 18.81
N ASN A 52 1.26 0.72 19.31
CA ASN A 52 1.20 0.38 20.73
C ASN A 52 2.27 -0.67 21.09
N GLU A 53 2.36 -1.01 22.37
CA GLU A 53 3.35 -1.98 22.89
C GLU A 53 3.20 -3.37 22.24
N GLN A 54 1.97 -3.76 21.90
CA GLN A 54 1.67 -5.02 21.22
C GLN A 54 1.96 -4.97 19.72
N SER A 55 2.05 -3.77 19.13
CA SER A 55 2.18 -3.52 17.69
C SER A 55 1.05 -4.15 16.85
N ASP A 56 -0.16 -4.15 17.41
CA ASP A 56 -1.39 -4.73 16.82
C ASP A 56 -2.46 -3.69 16.43
N ASN A 57 -2.21 -2.41 16.74
CA ASN A 57 -3.13 -1.30 16.48
C ASN A 57 -2.98 -0.67 15.09
N ALA A 58 -2.45 -1.40 14.11
CA ALA A 58 -2.28 -0.86 12.76
C ALA A 58 -3.62 -0.77 12.01
N LEU A 59 -3.90 0.37 11.38
CA LEU A 59 -4.97 0.57 10.42
C LEU A 59 -4.38 0.78 9.03
N VAL A 60 -4.66 -0.12 8.10
CA VAL A 60 -4.21 0.02 6.72
C VAL A 60 -5.30 0.66 5.88
N ILE A 61 -4.96 1.77 5.23
CA ILE A 61 -5.85 2.49 4.32
C ILE A 61 -5.39 2.26 2.88
N CYS A 62 -6.26 1.69 2.06
CA CYS A 62 -6.02 1.42 0.64
C CYS A 62 -6.65 2.52 -0.21
N HIS A 63 -5.83 3.28 -0.95
CA HIS A 63 -6.32 4.35 -1.81
C HIS A 63 -6.96 3.82 -3.12
N ALA A 64 -7.83 4.61 -3.74
CA ALA A 64 -8.45 4.29 -5.04
C ALA A 64 -7.51 4.61 -6.22
N LEU A 65 -7.93 4.35 -7.47
CA LEU A 65 -7.09 4.41 -8.68
C LEU A 65 -6.24 5.68 -8.82
N THR A 66 -6.80 6.84 -8.52
CA THR A 66 -6.14 8.16 -8.63
C THR A 66 -5.71 8.73 -7.28
N GLY A 67 -5.86 7.95 -6.21
CA GLY A 67 -5.43 8.36 -4.87
C GLY A 67 -3.92 8.27 -4.71
N SER A 68 -3.44 8.76 -3.57
CA SER A 68 -2.04 8.70 -3.16
C SER A 68 -1.94 8.16 -1.74
N SER A 69 -0.71 8.05 -1.22
CA SER A 69 -0.45 7.70 0.18
C SER A 69 -1.00 8.73 1.18
N ASP A 70 -1.42 9.93 0.76
CA ASP A 70 -1.91 10.97 1.66
C ASP A 70 -3.41 10.92 1.92
N VAL A 71 -3.81 10.05 2.85
CA VAL A 71 -5.20 9.91 3.32
C VAL A 71 -5.80 11.25 3.78
N SER A 72 -4.99 12.16 4.32
CA SER A 72 -5.48 13.44 4.83
C SER A 72 -5.91 14.42 3.74
N ASP A 73 -5.50 14.18 2.49
CA ASP A 73 -5.90 14.95 1.31
C ASP A 73 -7.28 14.52 0.80
N TRP A 74 -7.48 13.22 0.57
CA TRP A 74 -8.70 12.69 -0.07
C TRP A 74 -9.75 12.11 0.89
N TRP A 75 -9.39 11.86 2.16
CA TRP A 75 -10.29 11.43 3.25
C TRP A 75 -10.13 12.28 4.52
N SER A 76 -9.79 13.57 4.36
CA SER A 76 -9.63 14.54 5.45
C SER A 76 -10.72 14.51 6.54
N PRO A 77 -12.02 14.39 6.22
CA PRO A 77 -13.07 14.36 7.23
C PRO A 77 -12.99 13.16 8.18
N LEU A 78 -12.39 12.04 7.75
CA LEU A 78 -12.32 10.79 8.51
C LEU A 78 -11.10 10.71 9.44
N ILE A 79 -10.07 11.54 9.22
CA ILE A 79 -8.82 11.51 10.00
C ILE A 79 -8.79 12.58 11.09
N GLY A 80 -8.42 12.17 12.32
CA GLY A 80 -8.20 13.07 13.46
C GLY A 80 -8.84 12.61 14.79
N PRO A 81 -8.66 13.39 15.87
CA PRO A 81 -9.16 13.04 17.20
C PRO A 81 -10.67 12.79 17.23
N GLY A 82 -11.09 11.61 17.71
CA GLY A 82 -12.49 11.21 17.86
C GLY A 82 -13.18 10.81 16.56
N LYS A 83 -12.44 10.75 15.45
CA LYS A 83 -12.95 10.32 14.14
C LYS A 83 -12.64 8.85 13.87
N ALA A 84 -13.11 8.34 12.72
CA ALA A 84 -12.91 6.96 12.30
C ALA A 84 -11.41 6.57 12.24
N PHE A 85 -10.56 7.46 11.72
CA PHE A 85 -9.11 7.26 11.67
C PHE A 85 -8.45 8.17 12.71
N ASP A 86 -8.52 7.75 13.99
CA ASP A 86 -7.93 8.50 15.10
C ASP A 86 -6.46 8.08 15.37
N PRO A 87 -5.46 8.94 15.06
CA PRO A 87 -4.05 8.62 15.26
C PRO A 87 -3.62 8.54 16.73
N ARG A 88 -4.52 8.86 17.69
CA ARG A 88 -4.26 8.65 19.12
C ARG A 88 -4.43 7.20 19.54
N HIS A 89 -5.23 6.43 18.80
CA HIS A 89 -5.53 5.03 19.08
C HIS A 89 -4.85 4.08 18.10
N PHE A 90 -4.73 4.49 16.84
CA PHE A 90 -4.23 3.64 15.77
C PHE A 90 -2.92 4.14 15.18
N PHE A 91 -2.08 3.19 14.77
CA PHE A 91 -1.02 3.43 13.80
C PHE A 91 -1.61 3.32 12.39
N ILE A 92 -1.93 4.46 11.79
CA ILE A 92 -2.55 4.49 10.46
C ILE A 92 -1.44 4.45 9.42
N PHE A 93 -1.53 3.52 8.47
CA PHE A 93 -0.60 3.35 7.36
C PHE A 93 -1.35 3.43 6.03
N CYS A 94 -0.78 4.17 5.07
CA CYS A 94 -1.23 4.13 3.68
C CYS A 94 0.00 4.06 2.76
N GLY A 95 0.12 2.94 2.04
CA GLY A 95 1.12 2.75 1.00
C GLY A 95 0.55 3.16 -0.35
N ASN A 96 1.36 3.84 -1.16
CA ASN A 96 1.03 4.12 -2.55
C ASN A 96 1.24 2.84 -3.39
N VAL A 97 0.30 2.54 -4.28
CA VAL A 97 0.33 1.32 -5.13
C VAL A 97 1.44 1.36 -6.17
N LEU A 98 1.83 0.20 -6.68
CA LEU A 98 2.72 0.05 -7.82
C LEU A 98 2.05 0.62 -9.09
N GLY A 99 2.84 1.17 -9.99
CA GLY A 99 2.37 1.85 -11.20
C GLY A 99 1.85 3.29 -10.96
N SER A 100 1.57 3.68 -9.72
CA SER A 100 1.18 5.05 -9.38
C SER A 100 2.36 6.03 -9.53
N PRO A 101 2.16 7.23 -10.08
CA PRO A 101 3.23 8.22 -10.24
C PRO A 101 3.67 8.84 -8.92
N TYR A 102 2.97 8.61 -7.80
CA TYR A 102 3.19 9.27 -6.52
C TYR A 102 4.28 8.59 -5.64
N GLY A 103 5.43 8.26 -6.24
CA GLY A 103 6.66 7.88 -5.52
C GLY A 103 6.94 6.38 -5.38
N SER A 104 5.93 5.51 -5.50
CA SER A 104 6.17 4.06 -5.59
C SER A 104 6.70 3.65 -6.98
N ALA A 105 7.20 2.42 -7.09
CA ALA A 105 7.70 1.87 -8.34
C ALA A 105 6.65 2.01 -9.44
N SER A 106 7.03 2.65 -10.55
CA SER A 106 6.13 3.02 -11.63
C SER A 106 6.89 3.18 -12.94
N PRO A 107 6.22 3.44 -14.07
CA PRO A 107 6.88 3.84 -15.32
C PRO A 107 7.85 5.03 -15.20
N LEU A 108 7.75 5.84 -14.13
CA LEU A 108 8.64 6.97 -13.88
C LEU A 108 9.89 6.60 -13.08
N THR A 109 9.96 5.38 -12.54
CA THR A 109 11.09 4.88 -11.76
C THR A 109 12.27 4.58 -12.67
N ILE A 110 13.49 4.89 -12.21
CA ILE A 110 14.73 4.52 -12.89
C ILE A 110 14.97 3.01 -12.69
N ASN A 111 15.17 2.30 -13.79
CA ASN A 111 15.58 0.91 -13.80
C ASN A 111 17.09 0.83 -13.45
N PRO A 112 17.48 0.17 -12.34
CA PRO A 112 18.87 0.06 -11.94
C PRO A 112 19.78 -0.61 -12.98
N GLY A 113 19.23 -1.54 -13.77
CA GLY A 113 19.98 -2.28 -14.80
C GLY A 113 20.29 -1.46 -16.04
N THR A 114 19.46 -0.46 -16.38
CA THR A 114 19.64 0.36 -17.59
C THR A 114 20.04 1.81 -17.29
N GLY A 115 19.83 2.27 -16.05
CA GLY A 115 19.98 3.67 -15.67
C GLY A 115 18.96 4.62 -16.31
N GLN A 116 17.94 4.09 -17.01
CA GLN A 116 16.87 4.84 -17.66
C GLN A 116 15.53 4.57 -16.97
N ARG A 117 14.51 5.40 -17.20
CA ARG A 117 13.16 5.14 -16.69
C ARG A 117 12.60 3.85 -17.29
N TYR A 118 11.84 3.09 -16.51
CA TYR A 118 11.13 1.90 -17.02
C TYR A 118 10.19 2.27 -18.20
N ALA A 119 9.47 3.38 -18.10
CA ALA A 119 8.53 3.83 -19.14
C ALA A 119 7.59 2.69 -19.60
N SER A 120 7.58 2.37 -20.89
CA SER A 120 6.76 1.28 -21.46
C SER A 120 7.22 -0.13 -21.07
N GLU A 121 8.43 -0.28 -20.52
CA GLU A 121 8.98 -1.55 -20.04
C GLU A 121 8.59 -1.83 -18.59
N PHE A 122 7.80 -0.96 -17.94
CA PHE A 122 7.35 -1.24 -16.58
C PHE A 122 6.44 -2.48 -16.57
N PRO A 123 6.74 -3.48 -15.72
CA PRO A 123 6.02 -4.74 -15.73
C PRO A 123 4.57 -4.57 -15.30
N GLN A 124 3.72 -5.52 -15.72
CA GLN A 124 2.35 -5.58 -15.23
C GLN A 124 2.34 -5.96 -13.74
N THR A 125 1.58 -5.20 -12.95
CA THR A 125 1.47 -5.40 -11.51
C THR A 125 0.03 -5.71 -11.11
N THR A 126 -0.14 -6.39 -9.99
CA THR A 126 -1.44 -6.80 -9.46
C THR A 126 -1.71 -6.17 -8.10
N VAL A 127 -2.98 -6.18 -7.69
CA VAL A 127 -3.37 -5.77 -6.32
C VAL A 127 -2.72 -6.64 -5.25
N ARG A 128 -2.34 -7.88 -5.57
CA ARG A 128 -1.63 -8.77 -4.65
C ARG A 128 -0.17 -8.39 -4.50
N ASP A 129 0.45 -7.90 -5.57
CA ASP A 129 1.78 -7.33 -5.52
C ASP A 129 1.78 -6.09 -4.60
N ASP A 130 0.77 -5.23 -4.71
CA ASP A 130 0.62 -4.08 -3.80
C ASP A 130 0.54 -4.52 -2.33
N VAL A 131 -0.34 -5.49 -2.02
CA VAL A 131 -0.49 -6.03 -0.66
C VAL A 131 0.83 -6.61 -0.15
N ARG A 132 1.51 -7.42 -0.96
CA ARG A 132 2.79 -8.04 -0.58
C ARG A 132 3.87 -6.99 -0.30
N ALA A 133 3.98 -5.97 -1.17
CA ALA A 133 4.92 -4.89 -0.99
C ALA A 133 4.61 -4.10 0.29
N HIS A 134 3.35 -3.70 0.50
CA HIS A 134 2.92 -2.97 1.70
C HIS A 134 3.13 -3.79 2.97
N LYS A 135 2.88 -5.10 2.94
CA LYS A 135 3.18 -6.00 4.06
C LYS A 135 4.68 -5.95 4.38
N MET A 136 5.56 -6.07 3.40
CA MET A 136 7.01 -6.00 3.64
C MET A 136 7.44 -4.67 4.29
N VAL A 137 6.76 -3.56 3.94
CA VAL A 137 6.97 -2.27 4.62
C VAL A 137 6.45 -2.30 6.05
N LEU A 138 5.25 -2.84 6.30
CA LEU A 138 4.69 -2.98 7.65
C LEU A 138 5.57 -3.85 8.56
N ASP A 139 6.14 -4.94 8.04
CA ASP A 139 7.11 -5.78 8.77
C ASP A 139 8.34 -4.98 9.19
N ALA A 140 8.89 -4.18 8.26
CA ALA A 140 10.05 -3.33 8.53
C ALA A 140 9.74 -2.22 9.54
N LEU A 141 8.48 -1.79 9.62
CA LEU A 141 7.98 -0.83 10.62
C LEU A 141 7.66 -1.48 11.96
N GLY A 142 7.75 -2.81 12.08
CA GLY A 142 7.53 -3.56 13.32
C GLY A 142 6.06 -3.91 13.59
N VAL A 143 5.17 -3.80 12.60
CA VAL A 143 3.76 -4.17 12.75
C VAL A 143 3.61 -5.69 12.86
N LYS A 144 2.96 -6.15 13.93
CA LYS A 144 2.72 -7.59 14.17
C LYS A 144 1.36 -8.05 13.67
N SER A 145 0.35 -7.19 13.76
CA SER A 145 -0.97 -7.43 13.18
C SER A 145 -1.68 -6.12 12.85
N VAL A 146 -2.68 -6.22 11.97
CA VAL A 146 -3.50 -5.12 11.49
C VAL A 146 -4.90 -5.25 12.08
N ALA A 147 -5.30 -4.24 12.85
CA ALA A 147 -6.63 -4.17 13.46
C ALA A 147 -7.74 -4.12 12.40
N ALA A 148 -7.54 -3.31 11.35
CA ALA A 148 -8.42 -3.31 10.19
C ALA A 148 -7.74 -2.81 8.91
N VAL A 149 -8.21 -3.31 7.77
CA VAL A 149 -7.89 -2.80 6.43
C VAL A 149 -9.14 -2.15 5.84
N ILE A 150 -9.03 -0.92 5.36
CA ILE A 150 -10.16 -0.14 4.87
C ILE A 150 -9.84 0.44 3.49
N GLY A 151 -10.77 0.38 2.55
CA GLY A 151 -10.56 0.94 1.22
C GLY A 151 -11.81 1.02 0.36
N GLY A 152 -11.86 2.02 -0.52
CA GLY A 152 -12.98 2.25 -1.45
C GLY A 152 -12.61 1.97 -2.92
N SER A 153 -13.57 1.53 -3.74
CA SER A 153 -13.36 1.31 -5.19
C SER A 153 -12.19 0.35 -5.47
N MET A 154 -11.15 0.77 -6.20
CA MET A 154 -9.92 -0.03 -6.38
C MET A 154 -9.24 -0.35 -5.04
N GLY A 155 -9.21 0.59 -4.09
CA GLY A 155 -8.69 0.33 -2.74
C GLY A 155 -9.53 -0.68 -1.97
N GLY A 156 -10.83 -0.78 -2.29
CA GLY A 156 -11.69 -1.84 -1.80
C GLY A 156 -11.30 -3.21 -2.35
N MET A 157 -10.87 -3.30 -3.62
CA MET A 157 -10.37 -4.55 -4.21
C MET A 157 -9.08 -4.99 -3.51
N THR A 158 -8.16 -4.05 -3.27
CA THR A 158 -6.93 -4.31 -2.50
C THR A 158 -7.27 -4.77 -1.08
N THR A 159 -8.25 -4.13 -0.43
CA THR A 159 -8.73 -4.50 0.92
C THR A 159 -9.20 -5.95 1.03
N LEU A 160 -9.84 -6.46 -0.02
CA LEU A 160 -10.31 -7.84 -0.07
C LEU A 160 -9.16 -8.86 -0.18
N GLU A 161 -8.05 -8.51 -0.81
CA GLU A 161 -6.88 -9.38 -1.01
C GLU A 161 -5.95 -9.42 0.21
N TRP A 162 -5.97 -8.42 1.10
CA TRP A 162 -5.14 -8.36 2.30
C TRP A 162 -5.14 -9.64 3.16
N PRO A 163 -6.29 -10.17 3.62
CA PRO A 163 -6.31 -11.41 4.40
C PRO A 163 -5.92 -12.66 3.58
N LEU A 164 -5.96 -12.59 2.25
CA LEU A 164 -5.59 -13.71 1.36
C LEU A 164 -4.08 -13.77 1.09
N CYS A 165 -3.42 -12.61 1.09
CA CYS A 165 -1.99 -12.49 0.81
C CYS A 165 -1.14 -12.39 2.08
N THR A 166 -1.73 -12.52 3.27
CA THR A 166 -1.02 -12.44 4.56
C THR A 166 -1.29 -13.69 5.41
N PRO A 167 -0.43 -14.01 6.40
CA PRO A 167 -0.69 -15.13 7.31
C PRO A 167 -2.04 -15.01 8.00
N SER A 168 -2.68 -16.16 8.24
CA SER A 168 -3.96 -16.19 8.96
C SER A 168 -3.84 -15.51 10.32
N GLY A 169 -4.81 -14.64 10.63
CA GLY A 169 -4.79 -13.85 11.86
C GLY A 169 -3.89 -12.61 11.82
N PHE A 170 -3.21 -12.30 10.70
CA PHE A 170 -2.50 -11.02 10.57
C PHE A 170 -3.47 -9.85 10.45
N VAL A 171 -4.54 -10.00 9.68
CA VAL A 171 -5.61 -9.00 9.52
C VAL A 171 -6.84 -9.42 10.34
N GLN A 172 -7.26 -8.59 11.28
CA GLN A 172 -8.41 -8.89 12.14
C GLN A 172 -9.75 -8.55 11.47
N ASN A 173 -9.81 -7.41 10.78
CA ASN A 173 -11.04 -6.90 10.16
C ASN A 173 -10.78 -6.31 8.77
N ILE A 174 -11.78 -6.33 7.90
CA ILE A 174 -11.75 -5.65 6.61
C ILE A 174 -13.01 -4.80 6.41
N VAL A 175 -12.85 -3.63 5.79
CA VAL A 175 -13.95 -2.70 5.45
C VAL A 175 -13.85 -2.30 3.97
N PRO A 176 -14.28 -3.17 3.06
CA PRO A 176 -14.33 -2.87 1.63
C PRO A 176 -15.57 -2.02 1.29
N ILE A 177 -15.37 -0.89 0.60
CA ILE A 177 -16.44 0.07 0.29
C ILE A 177 -16.59 0.24 -1.22
N ALA A 178 -17.83 0.20 -1.73
CA ALA A 178 -18.16 0.47 -3.15
C ALA A 178 -17.24 -0.28 -4.13
N THR A 179 -17.03 -1.57 -3.89
CA THR A 179 -16.08 -2.42 -4.63
C THR A 179 -16.71 -3.76 -4.97
N ALA A 180 -16.00 -4.55 -5.77
CA ALA A 180 -16.40 -5.90 -6.14
C ALA A 180 -15.27 -6.88 -5.81
N ALA A 181 -15.67 -8.08 -5.39
CA ALA A 181 -14.79 -9.22 -5.19
C ALA A 181 -14.06 -9.70 -6.46
N GLN A 182 -14.53 -9.26 -7.63
CA GLN A 182 -14.08 -9.78 -8.91
C GLN A 182 -13.64 -8.63 -9.82
N ARG A 183 -12.38 -8.68 -10.23
CA ARG A 183 -11.89 -8.15 -11.51
C ARG A 183 -11.94 -9.30 -12.51
N LEU A 184 -12.29 -9.04 -13.76
CA LEU A 184 -12.52 -10.01 -14.86
C LEU A 184 -11.39 -11.03 -15.08
N TYR A 185 -11.24 -12.03 -14.22
CA TYR A 185 -10.44 -13.23 -14.45
C TYR A 185 -11.31 -14.48 -14.18
N PRO A 186 -11.47 -15.39 -15.15
CA PRO A 186 -12.59 -16.34 -15.17
C PRO A 186 -12.56 -17.47 -14.14
N ASN A 187 -11.52 -17.64 -13.32
CA ASN A 187 -11.24 -18.97 -12.75
C ASN A 187 -11.14 -19.13 -11.23
N LYS A 188 -11.51 -18.17 -10.38
CA LYS A 188 -11.66 -18.43 -8.93
C LYS A 188 -12.82 -17.66 -8.31
N GLN A 189 -13.91 -18.38 -8.03
CA GLN A 189 -15.02 -17.89 -7.21
C GLN A 189 -14.55 -17.83 -5.74
N ILE A 190 -14.42 -16.65 -5.17
CA ILE A 190 -14.11 -16.47 -3.74
C ILE A 190 -15.39 -16.01 -3.03
N LYS A 191 -15.88 -16.83 -2.10
CA LYS A 191 -17.06 -16.51 -1.27
C LYS A 191 -16.60 -15.69 -0.06
N TYR A 192 -16.97 -14.42 0.00
CA TYR A 192 -16.80 -13.59 1.19
C TYR A 192 -17.97 -13.79 2.15
N LYS A 193 -17.69 -13.83 3.46
CA LYS A 193 -18.69 -13.59 4.50
C LYS A 193 -18.49 -12.15 4.96
N VAL A 194 -19.20 -11.22 4.32
CA VAL A 194 -19.19 -9.81 4.73
C VAL A 194 -20.12 -9.70 5.93
N HIS A 195 -19.56 -9.38 7.09
CA HIS A 195 -20.36 -8.95 8.23
C HIS A 195 -20.58 -7.44 8.09
N ILE A 196 -21.83 -7.06 7.85
CA ILE A 196 -22.32 -5.67 7.85
C ILE A 196 -22.78 -5.33 9.26
#